data_AF-A0A941EKF5-F1
#
_entry.id   AF-A0A941EKF5-F1
#
_cell.length_a   1.000
_cell.length_b   1.000
_cell.length_c   1.000
_cell.angle_alpha   90.00
_cell.angle_beta   90.00
_cell.angle_gamma   90.00
#
_symmetry.space_group_name_H-M   'P 1'
#
loop_
_entity.id
_entity.type
_entity.pdbx_description
1 polymer ?
#
loop_
_entity_poly.entity_id
_entity_poly.type
_entity_poly.pdbx_seq_one_letter_code
_entity_poly.pdbx_strand_id
1 'polypeptide(L)'
;MTRTTETPPESPEQRLSAARQATGTARAALDGIEARLRTAIEVQDFDTAAQLKREIPEAELTFAHAAADQRAIEITIDDLARRRAEREVAEAAELRKQAATGNLNAAAERERALMDELSAAKAELIAGVGAVRETIRKAYQIEGQVRQARSDVYQARVDLGEAAPGARISGPNFVSAYVEASQTLYALYHGQGLPMS
;
A
#
# COMPACT_ATOMS: atom_id res chain seq x y z
N MET A 1 -7.98 -50.01 -37.61
CA MET A 1 -7.72 -48.95 -36.61
C MET A 1 -8.99 -48.13 -36.45
N THR A 2 -9.89 -48.55 -35.55
CA THR A 2 -11.13 -47.83 -35.25
C THR A 2 -10.81 -46.75 -34.23
N ARG A 3 -10.85 -45.49 -34.68
CA ARG A 3 -10.79 -44.31 -33.81
C ARG A 3 -12.06 -44.29 -32.96
N THR A 4 -11.92 -44.54 -31.66
CA THR A 4 -12.92 -44.20 -30.66
C THR A 4 -13.08 -42.68 -30.69
N THR A 5 -14.23 -42.20 -31.17
CA THR A 5 -14.65 -40.81 -31.02
C THR A 5 -14.91 -40.56 -29.54
N GLU A 6 -13.92 -40.04 -28.82
CA GLU A 6 -14.10 -39.47 -27.49
C GLU A 6 -15.05 -38.29 -27.63
N THR A 7 -16.30 -38.48 -27.17
CA THR A 7 -17.26 -37.39 -27.02
C THR A 7 -16.63 -36.37 -26.07
N PRO A 8 -16.59 -35.07 -26.42
CA PRO A 8 -15.99 -34.06 -25.57
C PRO A 8 -16.65 -34.07 -24.18
N PRO A 9 -15.89 -33.79 -23.10
CA PRO A 9 -16.43 -33.81 -21.75
C PRO A 9 -17.56 -32.79 -21.64
N GLU A 10 -18.78 -33.27 -21.39
CA GLU A 10 -19.96 -32.43 -21.18
C GLU A 10 -19.68 -31.41 -20.06
N SER A 11 -20.04 -30.15 -20.29
CA SER A 11 -19.87 -29.12 -19.27
C SER A 11 -20.65 -29.49 -18.00
N PRO A 12 -20.23 -29.03 -16.80
CA PRO A 12 -20.97 -29.32 -15.57
C PRO A 12 -22.45 -28.92 -15.65
N GLU A 13 -22.75 -27.83 -16.37
CA GLU A 13 -24.12 -27.36 -16.63
C GLU A 13 -24.89 -28.30 -17.56
N GLN A 14 -24.25 -28.84 -18.60
CA GLN A 14 -24.84 -29.85 -19.49
C GLN A 14 -25.14 -31.14 -18.73
N ARG A 15 -24.22 -31.60 -17.88
CA ARG A 15 -24.41 -32.78 -17.02
C ARG A 15 -25.55 -32.58 -16.01
N LEU A 16 -25.65 -31.39 -15.41
CA LEU A 16 -26.74 -31.05 -14.50
C LEU A 16 -28.08 -30.99 -15.23
N SER A 17 -28.11 -30.40 -16.43
CA SER A 17 -29.31 -30.36 -17.28
C SER A 17 -29.77 -31.77 -17.64
N ALA A 18 -28.85 -32.65 -18.05
CA ALA A 18 -29.14 -34.05 -18.35
C ALA A 18 -29.65 -34.81 -17.11
N ALA A 19 -29.03 -34.62 -15.94
CA ALA A 19 -29.46 -35.25 -14.69
C ALA A 19 -30.85 -34.78 -14.22
N ARG A 20 -31.17 -33.49 -14.40
CA ARG A 20 -32.52 -32.95 -14.15
C ARG A 20 -33.55 -33.56 -15.08
N GLN A 21 -33.22 -33.70 -16.36
CA GLN A 21 -34.09 -34.32 -17.35
C GLN A 21 -34.33 -35.80 -17.04
N ALA A 22 -33.28 -36.54 -16.68
CA ALA A 22 -33.38 -37.94 -16.26
C ALA A 22 -34.25 -38.12 -15.01
N THR A 23 -34.05 -37.28 -13.99
CA THR A 23 -34.85 -37.28 -12.76
C THR A 23 -36.31 -36.93 -13.04
N GLY A 24 -36.57 -35.93 -13.86
CA GLY A 24 -37.93 -35.55 -14.28
C GLY A 24 -38.64 -36.67 -15.06
N THR A 25 -37.89 -37.39 -15.91
CA THR A 25 -38.42 -38.53 -16.68
C THR A 25 -38.74 -39.71 -15.77
N ALA A 26 -37.85 -40.06 -14.85
CA ALA A 26 -38.07 -41.12 -13.87
C ALA A 26 -39.24 -40.80 -12.94
N ARG A 27 -39.38 -39.53 -12.52
CA ARG A 27 -40.52 -39.08 -11.71
C ARG A 27 -41.84 -39.20 -12.47
N ALA A 28 -41.89 -38.73 -13.71
CA ALA A 28 -43.09 -38.83 -14.55
C ALA A 28 -43.50 -40.28 -14.80
N ALA A 29 -42.53 -41.19 -14.96
CA ALA A 29 -42.80 -42.63 -15.10
C ALA A 29 -43.42 -43.23 -13.83
N LEU A 30 -42.88 -42.90 -12.65
CA LEU A 30 -43.44 -43.32 -11.35
C LEU A 30 -44.87 -42.77 -11.15
N ASP A 31 -45.06 -41.46 -11.35
CA ASP A 31 -46.38 -40.82 -11.23
C ASP A 31 -47.40 -41.45 -12.20
N GLY A 32 -46.95 -41.85 -13.40
CA GLY A 32 -47.77 -42.54 -14.39
C GLY A 32 -48.14 -43.98 -13.99
N ILE A 33 -47.27 -44.72 -13.30
CA ILE A 33 -47.59 -46.03 -12.73
C ILE A 33 -48.58 -45.88 -11.57
N GLU A 34 -48.37 -44.93 -10.67
CA GLU A 34 -49.26 -44.65 -9.54
C GLU A 34 -50.66 -44.22 -9.99
N ALA A 35 -50.74 -43.36 -11.02
CA ALA A 35 -52.02 -42.94 -11.59
C ALA A 35 -52.79 -44.12 -12.21
N ARG A 36 -52.10 -44.97 -12.99
CA ARG A 36 -52.71 -46.19 -13.56
C ARG A 36 -53.16 -47.16 -12.48
N LEU A 37 -52.39 -47.30 -11.39
CA LEU A 37 -52.78 -48.13 -10.26
C LEU A 37 -54.07 -47.62 -9.63
N ARG A 38 -54.20 -46.31 -9.43
CA ARG A 38 -55.42 -45.68 -8.89
C ARG A 38 -56.63 -45.96 -9.79
N THR A 39 -56.49 -45.78 -11.10
CA THR A 39 -57.56 -46.08 -12.07
C THR A 39 -57.94 -47.56 -12.07
N ALA A 40 -56.96 -48.48 -12.01
CA ALA A 40 -57.22 -49.92 -11.96
C ALA A 40 -57.99 -50.32 -10.68
N ILE A 41 -57.68 -49.68 -9.55
CA ILE A 41 -58.44 -49.88 -8.30
C ILE A 41 -59.87 -49.33 -8.42
N GLU A 42 -60.05 -48.15 -9.01
CA GLU A 42 -61.37 -47.54 -9.21
C GLU A 42 -62.30 -48.38 -10.09
N VAL A 43 -61.77 -49.00 -11.15
CA VAL A 43 -62.53 -49.88 -12.05
C VAL A 43 -62.58 -51.35 -11.59
N GLN A 44 -62.05 -51.65 -10.40
CA GLN A 44 -61.98 -53.00 -9.82
C GLN A 44 -61.21 -54.03 -10.65
N ASP A 45 -60.27 -53.57 -11.48
CA ASP A 45 -59.32 -54.43 -12.21
C ASP A 45 -58.15 -54.79 -11.30
N PHE A 46 -58.36 -55.80 -10.46
CA PHE A 46 -57.39 -56.22 -9.45
C PHE A 46 -56.16 -56.92 -10.04
N ASP A 47 -56.26 -57.52 -11.22
CA ASP A 47 -55.14 -58.17 -11.89
C ASP A 47 -54.14 -57.11 -12.37
N THR A 48 -54.62 -56.07 -13.04
CA THR A 48 -53.80 -54.92 -13.45
C THR A 48 -53.24 -54.18 -12.24
N ALA A 49 -54.04 -54.00 -11.17
CA ALA A 49 -53.57 -53.36 -9.94
C ALA A 49 -52.45 -54.17 -9.25
N ALA A 50 -52.55 -55.50 -9.22
CA ALA A 50 -51.53 -56.37 -8.63
C ALA A 50 -50.22 -56.33 -9.43
N GLN A 51 -50.29 -56.24 -10.76
CA GLN A 51 -49.11 -56.07 -11.61
C GLN A 51 -48.44 -54.70 -11.37
N LEU A 52 -49.20 -53.61 -11.44
CA LEU A 52 -48.65 -52.26 -11.22
C LEU A 52 -48.03 -52.10 -9.83
N LYS A 53 -48.60 -52.74 -8.81
CA LYS A 53 -48.01 -52.76 -7.45
C LYS A 53 -46.64 -53.44 -7.39
N ARG A 54 -46.35 -54.39 -8.28
CA ARG A 54 -45.02 -55.02 -8.39
C ARG A 54 -44.02 -54.14 -9.16
N GLU A 55 -44.50 -53.28 -10.05
CA GLU A 55 -43.67 -52.36 -10.85
C GLU A 55 -43.26 -51.10 -10.08
N ILE A 56 -44.06 -50.64 -9.09
CA ILE A 56 -43.77 -49.44 -8.29
C ILE A 56 -42.38 -49.46 -7.64
N PRO A 57 -41.94 -50.52 -6.92
CA PRO A 57 -40.63 -50.52 -6.27
C PRO A 57 -39.45 -50.34 -7.24
N GLU A 58 -39.55 -50.85 -8.47
CA GLU A 58 -38.52 -50.68 -9.50
C GLU A 58 -38.49 -49.25 -10.04
N ALA A 59 -39.67 -48.63 -10.19
CA ALA A 59 -39.78 -47.22 -10.59
C ALA A 59 -39.29 -46.27 -9.48
N GLU A 60 -39.59 -46.57 -8.21
CA GLU A 60 -39.08 -45.84 -7.04
C GLU A 60 -37.55 -45.91 -6.97
N LEU A 61 -36.97 -47.09 -7.18
CA LEU A 61 -35.52 -47.28 -7.21
C LEU A 61 -34.88 -46.47 -8.34
N THR A 62 -35.46 -46.50 -9.54
CA THR A 62 -34.99 -45.74 -10.70
C THR A 62 -35.01 -44.23 -10.44
N PHE A 63 -36.10 -43.72 -9.84
CA PHE A 63 -36.19 -42.33 -9.42
C PHE A 63 -35.16 -41.98 -8.34
N ALA A 64 -34.97 -42.84 -7.34
CA ALA A 64 -34.02 -42.63 -6.27
C ALA A 64 -32.57 -42.52 -6.79
N HIS A 65 -32.18 -43.37 -7.74
CA HIS A 65 -30.88 -43.29 -8.39
C HIS A 65 -30.71 -41.98 -9.18
N ALA A 66 -31.67 -41.64 -10.03
CA ALA A 66 -31.60 -40.39 -10.82
C ALA A 66 -31.53 -39.15 -9.91
N ALA A 67 -32.32 -39.11 -8.84
CA ALA A 67 -32.30 -38.01 -7.87
C ALA A 67 -30.99 -37.94 -7.08
N ALA A 68 -30.37 -39.08 -6.75
CA ALA A 68 -29.06 -39.12 -6.12
C ALA A 68 -27.96 -38.59 -7.05
N ASP A 69 -27.99 -38.97 -8.33
CA ASP A 69 -27.03 -38.49 -9.33
C ASP A 69 -27.17 -36.98 -9.56
N GLN A 70 -28.40 -36.46 -9.64
CA GLN A 70 -28.63 -35.02 -9.74
C GLN A 70 -28.02 -34.28 -8.55
N ARG A 71 -28.29 -34.74 -7.31
CA ARG A 71 -27.74 -34.10 -6.10
C ARG A 71 -26.23 -34.15 -6.04
N ALA A 72 -25.62 -35.27 -6.44
CA ALA A 72 -24.17 -35.40 -6.48
C ALA A 72 -23.53 -34.39 -7.44
N ILE A 73 -24.16 -34.17 -8.61
CA ILE A 73 -23.71 -33.17 -9.59
C ILE A 73 -23.87 -31.75 -9.05
N GLU A 74 -25.01 -31.43 -8.42
CA GLU A 74 -25.25 -30.12 -7.80
C GLU A 74 -24.20 -29.79 -6.74
N ILE A 75 -23.92 -30.72 -5.82
CA ILE A 75 -22.87 -30.56 -4.81
C ILE A 75 -21.50 -30.30 -5.44
N THR A 76 -21.18 -31.03 -6.52
CA THR A 76 -19.90 -30.87 -7.21
C THR A 76 -19.77 -29.50 -7.86
N ILE A 77 -20.85 -28.98 -8.46
CA ILE A 77 -20.88 -27.64 -9.04
C ILE A 77 -20.70 -26.57 -7.97
N ASP A 78 -21.40 -26.70 -6.84
CA ASP A 78 -21.30 -25.76 -5.73
C ASP A 78 -19.88 -25.73 -5.13
N ASP A 79 -19.24 -26.90 -4.96
CA ASP A 79 -17.86 -26.99 -4.49
C ASP A 79 -16.87 -26.36 -5.48
N LEU A 80 -17.06 -26.59 -6.79
CA LEU A 80 -16.25 -25.96 -7.82
C LEU A 80 -16.42 -24.44 -7.83
N ALA A 81 -17.65 -23.94 -7.67
CA ALA A 81 -17.94 -22.52 -7.59
C ALA A 81 -17.27 -21.89 -6.36
N ARG A 82 -17.34 -22.54 -5.20
CA ARG A 82 -16.67 -22.11 -3.97
C ARG A 82 -15.16 -22.04 -4.16
N ARG A 83 -14.54 -23.08 -4.70
CA ARG A 83 -13.08 -23.11 -4.95
C ARG A 83 -12.65 -22.03 -5.94
N ARG A 84 -13.46 -21.70 -6.94
CA ARG A 84 -13.18 -20.58 -7.87
C ARG A 84 -13.20 -19.25 -7.14
N ALA A 85 -14.24 -18.99 -6.35
CA ALA A 85 -14.33 -17.76 -5.55
C ALA A 85 -13.16 -17.62 -4.56
N GLU A 86 -12.77 -18.70 -3.88
CA GLU A 86 -11.61 -18.71 -2.98
C GLU A 86 -10.29 -18.39 -3.72
N ARG A 87 -10.10 -18.94 -4.93
CA ARG A 87 -8.93 -18.65 -5.78
C ARG A 87 -8.90 -17.20 -6.23
N GLU A 88 -10.03 -16.67 -6.70
CA GLU A 88 -10.13 -15.26 -7.12
C GLU A 88 -9.79 -14.30 -5.97
N VAL A 89 -10.29 -14.59 -4.75
CA VAL A 89 -9.96 -13.82 -3.56
C VAL A 89 -8.47 -13.92 -3.22
N ALA A 90 -7.88 -15.12 -3.29
CA ALA A 90 -6.47 -15.34 -3.02
C ALA A 90 -5.56 -14.64 -4.04
N GLU A 91 -5.89 -14.73 -5.34
CA GLU A 91 -5.17 -14.05 -6.42
C GLU A 91 -5.27 -12.52 -6.27
N ALA A 92 -6.46 -11.99 -5.98
CA ALA A 92 -6.65 -10.57 -5.73
C ALA A 92 -5.86 -10.09 -4.49
N ALA A 93 -5.77 -10.90 -3.45
CA ALA A 93 -4.98 -10.59 -2.26
C ALA A 93 -3.48 -10.57 -2.58
N GLU A 94 -2.98 -11.52 -3.36
CA GLU A 94 -1.57 -11.59 -3.75
C GLU A 94 -1.19 -10.42 -4.67
N LEU A 95 -2.04 -10.07 -5.64
CA LEU A 95 -1.83 -8.87 -6.47
C LEU A 95 -1.77 -7.58 -5.64
N ARG A 96 -2.65 -7.42 -4.64
CA ARG A 96 -2.60 -6.29 -3.72
C ARG A 96 -1.31 -6.26 -2.92
N LYS A 97 -0.83 -7.41 -2.45
CA LYS A 97 0.43 -7.52 -1.70
C LYS A 97 1.63 -7.15 -2.57
N GLN A 98 1.67 -7.60 -3.82
CA GLN A 98 2.73 -7.24 -4.78
C GLN A 98 2.74 -5.74 -5.07
N ALA A 99 1.56 -5.15 -5.32
CA ALA A 99 1.42 -3.71 -5.54
C ALA A 99 1.85 -2.89 -4.30
N ALA A 100 1.42 -3.30 -3.10
CA ALA A 100 1.82 -2.66 -1.85
C ALA A 100 3.34 -2.73 -1.62
N THR A 101 3.96 -3.87 -1.92
CA THR A 101 5.41 -4.05 -1.79
C THR A 101 6.17 -3.14 -2.77
N GLY A 102 5.71 -3.05 -4.02
CA GLY A 102 6.28 -2.13 -5.01
C GLY A 102 6.21 -0.66 -4.56
N ASN A 103 5.05 -0.25 -4.04
CA ASN A 103 4.84 1.10 -3.51
C ASN A 103 5.74 1.40 -2.30
N LEU A 104 5.90 0.44 -1.38
CA LEU A 104 6.77 0.58 -0.22
C LEU A 104 8.23 0.73 -0.63
N ASN A 105 8.72 -0.05 -1.59
CA ASN A 105 10.09 0.05 -2.07
C ASN A 105 10.36 1.41 -2.72
N ALA A 106 9.45 1.87 -3.60
CA ALA A 106 9.57 3.17 -4.24
C ALA A 106 9.52 4.33 -3.22
N ALA A 107 8.68 4.22 -2.19
CA ALA A 107 8.62 5.21 -1.11
C ALA A 107 9.91 5.23 -0.29
N ALA A 108 10.46 4.07 0.06
CA ALA A 108 11.72 3.96 0.80
C ALA A 108 12.92 4.48 0.00
N GLU A 109 12.97 4.22 -1.31
CA GLU A 109 14.00 4.79 -2.19
C GLU A 109 13.90 6.32 -2.24
N ARG A 110 12.70 6.86 -2.38
CA ARG A 110 12.46 8.30 -2.36
C ARG A 110 12.84 8.94 -1.03
N GLU A 111 12.52 8.30 0.09
CA GLU A 111 12.91 8.76 1.42
C GLU A 111 14.43 8.84 1.58
N ARG A 112 15.16 7.81 1.13
CA ARG A 112 16.64 7.81 1.16
C ARG A 112 17.22 8.96 0.35
N ALA A 113 16.75 9.14 -0.89
CA ALA A 113 17.21 10.24 -1.75
C ALA A 113 16.98 11.62 -1.10
N LEU A 114 15.81 11.84 -0.52
CA LEU A 114 15.50 13.10 0.17
C LEU A 114 16.34 13.30 1.43
N MET A 115 16.66 12.23 2.16
CA MET A 115 17.56 12.31 3.32
C MET A 115 19.00 12.65 2.91
N ASP A 116 19.47 12.12 1.79
CA ASP A 116 20.78 12.46 1.23
C ASP A 116 20.83 13.93 0.79
N GLU A 117 19.79 14.42 0.12
CA GLU A 117 19.63 15.84 -0.23
C GLU A 117 19.59 16.74 1.01
N LEU A 118 18.86 16.35 2.05
CA LEU A 118 18.80 17.09 3.31
C LEU A 118 20.17 17.13 4.01
N SER A 119 20.92 16.03 3.97
CA SER A 119 22.26 15.95 4.52
C SER A 119 23.23 16.89 3.79
N ALA A 120 23.15 16.93 2.45
CA ALA A 120 23.92 17.87 1.63
C ALA A 120 23.55 19.33 1.94
N ALA A 121 22.26 19.65 1.98
CA ALA A 121 21.78 20.99 2.33
C ALA A 121 22.23 21.42 3.74
N LYS A 122 22.21 20.50 4.71
CA LYS A 122 22.74 20.74 6.06
C LYS A 122 24.24 21.03 6.02
N ALA A 123 25.02 20.28 5.24
CA ALA A 123 26.46 20.51 5.11
C ALA A 123 26.76 21.90 4.50
N GLU A 124 26.01 22.29 3.47
CA GLU A 124 26.10 23.63 2.86
C GLU A 124 25.74 24.74 3.86
N LEU A 125 24.69 24.55 4.66
CA LEU A 125 24.30 25.50 5.70
C LEU A 125 25.43 25.69 6.74
N ILE A 126 26.03 24.58 7.19
CA ILE A 126 27.15 24.61 8.15
C ILE A 126 28.35 25.34 7.55
N ALA A 127 28.67 25.06 6.29
CA ALA A 127 29.76 25.73 5.58
C ALA A 127 29.50 27.24 5.45
N GLY A 128 28.28 27.64 5.09
CA GLY A 128 27.87 29.04 5.00
C GLY A 128 28.00 29.77 6.35
N VAL A 129 27.52 29.15 7.44
CA VAL A 129 27.70 29.67 8.80
C VAL A 129 29.18 29.83 9.15
N GLY A 130 30.02 28.86 8.81
CA GLY A 130 31.47 28.93 8.99
C GLY A 130 32.09 30.11 8.26
N ALA A 131 31.72 30.32 6.99
CA ALA A 131 32.22 31.44 6.18
C ALA A 131 31.83 32.81 6.75
N VAL A 132 30.60 32.95 7.28
CA VAL A 132 30.18 34.19 7.96
C VAL A 132 31.00 34.43 9.23
N ARG A 133 31.25 33.39 10.05
CA ARG A 133 32.11 33.51 11.24
C ARG A 133 33.52 33.98 10.90
N GLU A 134 34.13 33.40 9.87
CA GLU A 134 35.47 33.82 9.41
C GLU A 134 35.49 35.26 8.91
N THR A 135 34.43 35.69 8.21
CA THR A 135 34.28 37.07 7.75
C THR A 135 34.21 38.04 8.93
N ILE A 136 33.44 37.72 9.96
CA ILE A 136 33.36 38.52 11.19
C ILE A 136 34.73 38.58 11.89
N ARG A 137 35.44 37.45 12.01
CA ARG A 137 36.79 37.41 12.61
C ARG A 137 37.77 38.33 11.86
N LYS A 138 37.78 38.25 10.53
CA LYS A 138 38.62 39.11 9.69
C LYS A 138 38.25 40.59 9.86
N ALA A 139 36.96 40.91 9.95
CA ALA A 139 36.50 42.27 10.16
C ALA A 139 36.96 42.84 11.53
N TYR A 140 36.89 42.05 12.60
CA TYR A 140 37.43 42.43 13.92
C TYR A 140 38.96 42.65 13.90
N GLN A 141 39.71 41.81 13.17
CA GLN A 141 41.16 41.99 13.03
C GLN A 141 41.50 43.31 12.33
N ILE A 142 40.81 43.62 11.23
CA ILE A 142 40.98 44.88 10.50
C ILE A 142 40.63 46.07 11.39
N GLU A 143 39.51 46.00 12.12
CA GLU A 143 39.11 47.04 13.07
C GLU A 143 40.17 47.28 14.16
N GLY A 144 40.77 46.20 14.69
CA GLY A 144 41.89 46.28 15.62
C GLY A 144 43.11 46.97 15.03
N GLN A 145 43.48 46.65 13.79
CA GLN A 145 44.57 47.31 13.07
C GLN A 145 44.30 48.81 12.85
N VAL A 146 43.07 49.18 12.49
CA VAL A 146 42.66 50.59 12.35
C VAL A 146 42.76 51.32 13.68
N ARG A 147 42.37 50.69 14.79
CA ARG A 147 42.52 51.27 16.14
C ARG A 147 43.99 51.50 16.48
N GLN A 148 44.87 50.53 16.20
CA GLN A 148 46.30 50.67 16.44
C GLN A 148 46.89 51.82 15.62
N ALA A 149 46.60 51.87 14.32
CA ALA A 149 47.09 52.93 13.45
C ALA A 149 46.63 54.33 13.91
N ARG A 150 45.38 54.47 14.40
CA ARG A 150 44.89 55.72 15.00
C ARG A 150 45.68 56.09 16.26
N SER A 151 46.05 55.11 17.07
CA SER A 151 46.87 55.32 18.27
C SER A 151 48.28 55.77 17.90
N ASP A 152 48.91 55.15 16.91
CA ASP A 152 50.25 55.51 16.46
C ASP A 152 50.26 56.93 15.87
N VAL A 153 49.28 57.27 15.03
CA VAL A 153 49.10 58.63 14.49
C VAL A 153 48.88 59.66 15.60
N TYR A 154 48.08 59.32 16.60
CA TYR A 154 47.85 60.21 17.75
C TYR A 154 49.14 60.44 18.55
N GLN A 155 49.90 59.38 18.84
CA GLN A 155 51.17 59.49 19.55
C GLN A 155 52.16 60.38 18.78
N ALA A 156 52.28 60.18 17.46
CA ALA A 156 53.13 61.03 16.63
C ALA A 156 52.73 62.52 16.70
N ARG A 157 51.44 62.84 16.75
CA ARG A 157 50.97 64.23 16.93
C ARG A 157 51.31 64.80 18.30
N VAL A 158 51.25 63.98 19.36
CA VAL A 158 51.67 64.41 20.70
C VAL A 158 53.17 64.70 20.71
N ASP A 159 53.98 63.85 20.09
CA ASP A 159 55.43 64.02 20.02
C ASP A 159 55.83 65.28 19.21
N LEU A 160 55.03 65.64 18.20
CA LEU A 160 55.18 66.89 17.43
C LEU A 160 54.64 68.14 18.16
N GLY A 161 54.03 68.00 19.33
CA GLY A 161 53.41 69.09 20.08
C GLY A 161 52.08 69.59 19.50
N GLU A 162 51.52 68.85 18.53
CA GLU A 162 50.25 69.19 17.85
C GLU A 162 49.02 68.69 18.61
N ALA A 163 49.19 67.82 19.62
CA ALA A 163 48.11 67.28 20.44
C ALA A 163 48.50 67.23 21.93
N ALA A 164 47.52 67.47 22.81
CA ALA A 164 47.71 67.33 24.25
C ALA A 164 47.81 65.85 24.65
N PRO A 165 48.73 65.46 25.56
CA PRO A 165 48.80 64.10 26.08
C PRO A 165 47.50 63.71 26.80
N GLY A 166 47.02 62.48 26.57
CA GLY A 166 45.85 61.93 27.26
C GLY A 166 44.48 62.31 26.67
N ALA A 167 44.43 63.00 25.54
CA ALA A 167 43.20 63.17 24.78
C ALA A 167 42.72 61.81 24.22
N ARG A 168 41.41 61.56 24.26
CA ARG A 168 40.84 60.30 23.79
C ARG A 168 40.97 60.16 22.27
N ILE A 169 41.53 59.04 21.83
CA ILE A 169 41.48 58.61 20.42
C ILE A 169 40.03 58.23 20.11
N SER A 170 39.29 59.15 19.49
CA SER A 170 37.90 58.92 19.11
C SER A 170 37.82 58.43 17.67
N GLY A 171 37.24 57.25 17.49
CA GLY A 171 36.83 56.78 16.18
C GLY A 171 35.85 55.61 16.33
N PRO A 172 34.82 55.55 15.48
CA PRO A 172 33.81 54.49 15.56
C PRO A 172 34.43 53.10 15.34
N ASN A 173 34.02 52.15 16.20
CA ASN A 173 34.22 50.71 16.01
C ASN A 173 32.96 50.18 15.29
N PHE A 174 32.95 50.27 13.96
CA PHE A 174 31.78 49.91 13.16
C PHE A 174 31.45 48.42 13.21
N VAL A 175 32.45 47.54 13.25
CA VAL A 175 32.25 46.08 13.22
C VAL A 175 31.79 45.62 14.60
N SER A 176 32.50 46.03 15.67
CA SER A 176 32.09 45.72 17.05
C SER A 176 30.66 46.18 17.31
N ALA A 177 30.33 47.44 17.00
CA ALA A 177 28.99 47.98 17.25
C ALA A 177 27.90 47.24 16.44
N TYR A 178 28.17 46.88 15.19
CA TYR A 178 27.21 46.18 14.34
C TYR A 178 26.98 44.73 14.78
N VAL A 179 28.04 44.02 15.17
CA VAL A 179 27.94 42.64 15.68
C VAL A 179 27.27 42.62 17.05
N GLU A 180 27.58 43.57 17.94
CA GLU A 180 26.95 43.68 19.27
C GLU A 180 25.46 44.07 19.19
N ALA A 181 25.08 44.91 18.22
CA ALA A 181 23.69 45.29 18.00
C ALA A 181 22.85 44.14 17.38
N SER A 182 23.49 43.20 16.68
CA SER A 182 22.82 42.07 16.05
C SER A 182 22.95 40.81 16.92
N GLN A 183 21.88 40.45 17.62
CA GLN A 183 21.82 39.23 18.44
C GLN A 183 22.21 37.98 17.64
N THR A 184 21.80 37.90 16.37
CA THR A 184 22.14 36.78 15.47
C THR A 184 23.64 36.70 15.19
N LEU A 185 24.28 37.82 14.83
CA LEU A 185 25.72 37.84 14.53
C LEU A 185 26.56 37.65 15.79
N TYR A 186 26.12 38.20 16.92
CA TYR A 186 26.73 37.99 18.22
C TYR A 186 26.73 36.51 18.61
N ALA A 187 25.55 35.86 18.57
CA ALA A 187 25.40 34.44 18.85
C ALA A 187 26.23 33.57 17.88
N LEU A 188 26.22 33.93 16.59
CA LEU A 188 27.01 33.27 15.56
C LEU A 188 28.52 33.34 15.87
N TYR A 189 29.04 34.53 16.19
CA TYR A 189 30.46 34.75 16.46
C TYR A 189 30.93 34.06 17.76
N HIS A 190 30.13 34.14 18.83
CA HIS A 190 30.46 33.56 20.14
C HIS A 190 30.10 32.08 20.27
N GLY A 191 29.48 31.48 19.25
CA GLY A 191 29.09 30.07 19.27
C GLY A 191 27.96 29.76 20.25
N GLN A 192 27.19 30.77 20.65
CA GLN A 192 26.02 30.58 21.51
C GLN A 192 24.81 30.18 20.66
N GLY A 193 23.96 29.29 21.18
CA GLY A 193 22.71 28.93 20.51
C GLY A 193 21.85 30.17 20.30
N LEU A 194 21.24 30.30 19.12
CA LEU A 194 20.29 31.39 18.86
C LEU A 194 19.12 31.27 19.85
N PRO A 195 18.69 32.37 20.48
CA PRO A 195 17.47 32.35 21.27
C PRO A 195 16.31 32.09 20.31
N MET A 196 15.64 30.95 20.50
CA MET A 196 14.41 30.63 19.78
C MET A 196 13.34 31.58 20.33
N SER A 197 12.97 32.58 19.53
CA SER A 197 11.82 33.46 19.76
C SER A 197 10.52 32.75 19.42
#